data_AF-A0AA39KC78-F1
#
_entry.id   AF-A0AA39KC78-F1
#
_cell.length_a   1.000
_cell.length_b   1.000
_cell.length_c   1.000
_cell.angle_alpha   90.00
_cell.angle_beta   90.00
_cell.angle_gamma   90.00
#
_symmetry.space_group_name_H-M   'P 1'
#
loop_
_entity.id
_entity.type
_entity.pdbx_description
1 polymer ?
#
loop_
_entity_poly.entity_id
_entity_poly.type
_entity_poly.pdbx_seq_one_letter_code
_entity_poly.pdbx_strand_id
1 'polypeptide(L)'
;MDHSDNPWSSPPPSYSTFPNNRPGTDHGPSNERTPLNQPKPKRIRKCSSTLNVLIVLLLLVAFTWHCVNDYSNIHRTDVQEKIRQRQELERLKRIEYEDAQRKQAHEREDEERRKVFEEEDQWKRREREKQDREIEREETRRKLAHEEEDDRRRREREREDKAIELEEKRRRLAHMKEDEQRRLAHEKEDRERKEEKGRWDREIEQEERQRREHAIQAKEDAIREDEERRKRAGLTWHDLTAEKQCLSYETRMYHAELVNIPYGEDAESWCMKTVIDIHGVTYDHPDFCTKERHWNGAISIVGHWTVTSNEPTCKTWWSNHEKKGCYGTHKMRVEAQMLNHQEPWDNWAEMCFSTPSEFAWKSFAHPDTCENKGKYGIVGSWFIDVDESECP
;
A
#
# COMPACT_ATOMS: atom_id res chain seq x y z
N MET A 1 -15.06 -14.53 -10.84
CA MET A 1 -15.03 -13.09 -11.16
C MET A 1 -13.78 -12.56 -10.48
N ASP A 2 -12.65 -12.76 -11.13
CA ASP A 2 -11.34 -12.37 -10.61
C ASP A 2 -10.97 -11.01 -11.19
N HIS A 3 -10.60 -10.08 -10.32
CA HIS A 3 -10.00 -8.81 -10.71
C HIS A 3 -8.54 -8.81 -10.29
N SER A 4 -7.70 -9.37 -11.16
CA SER A 4 -6.25 -9.33 -11.02
C SER A 4 -5.68 -8.04 -11.63
N ASP A 5 -4.65 -7.56 -10.96
CA ASP A 5 -3.92 -6.30 -11.13
C ASP A 5 -3.51 -5.93 -12.57
N ASN A 6 -3.50 -4.61 -12.82
CA ASN A 6 -3.07 -4.03 -14.10
C ASN A 6 -1.84 -3.12 -13.86
N PRO A 7 -0.63 -3.47 -14.35
CA PRO A 7 0.61 -2.76 -14.01
C PRO A 7 0.86 -1.55 -14.92
N TRP A 8 0.41 -0.37 -14.53
CA TRP A 8 0.71 0.88 -15.24
C TRP A 8 1.99 1.55 -14.75
N SER A 9 3.11 1.19 -15.39
CA SER A 9 4.35 1.96 -15.33
C SER A 9 4.36 3.03 -16.44
N SER A 10 4.41 4.31 -16.06
CA SER A 10 4.73 5.42 -16.96
C SER A 10 5.72 6.39 -16.31
N PRO A 11 6.62 7.05 -17.07
CA PRO A 11 7.82 7.69 -16.52
C PRO A 11 7.74 9.24 -16.56
N PRO A 12 8.87 9.99 -16.65
CA PRO A 12 9.30 10.99 -15.68
C PRO A 12 8.85 12.43 -16.02
N PRO A 13 9.39 13.45 -15.33
CA PRO A 13 10.32 14.30 -16.09
C PRO A 13 11.56 14.77 -15.30
N SER A 14 12.70 14.79 -15.99
CA SER A 14 13.90 15.54 -15.57
C SER A 14 14.06 16.82 -16.41
N TYR A 15 13.69 17.97 -15.84
CA TYR A 15 14.19 19.28 -16.27
C TYR A 15 15.44 19.57 -15.41
N SER A 16 16.64 19.87 -15.93
CA SER A 16 17.06 20.77 -17.02
C SER A 16 16.80 22.25 -16.73
N THR A 17 17.80 22.95 -16.17
CA THR A 17 18.40 24.15 -16.80
C THR A 17 19.66 24.67 -16.08
N PHE A 18 20.77 24.72 -16.82
CA PHE A 18 21.87 25.69 -16.67
C PHE A 18 21.38 27.09 -17.15
N PRO A 19 22.01 28.27 -16.89
CA PRO A 19 23.39 28.56 -17.35
C PRO A 19 24.20 29.72 -16.69
N ASN A 20 25.36 30.01 -17.31
CA ASN A 20 26.06 31.31 -17.42
C ASN A 20 26.84 31.90 -16.20
N ASN A 21 27.87 32.76 -16.38
CA ASN A 21 28.95 32.85 -17.39
C ASN A 21 29.95 33.97 -16.99
N ARG A 22 31.27 33.68 -16.87
CA ARG A 22 32.41 34.61 -17.15
C ARG A 22 32.48 35.98 -16.42
N PRO A 23 33.47 36.88 -16.72
CA PRO A 23 34.87 36.70 -17.15
C PRO A 23 35.91 37.39 -16.24
N GLY A 24 37.20 37.18 -16.53
CA GLY A 24 38.34 37.77 -15.79
C GLY A 24 38.70 39.23 -16.10
N THR A 25 39.84 39.65 -15.54
CA THR A 25 40.66 40.88 -15.74
C THR A 25 41.71 40.87 -14.59
N ASP A 26 42.81 41.60 -14.59
CA ASP A 26 43.80 41.90 -15.65
C ASP A 26 45.06 42.48 -14.97
N HIS A 27 46.23 42.39 -15.61
CA HIS A 27 47.48 43.10 -15.26
C HIS A 27 48.09 42.72 -13.85
N GLY A 28 49.40 42.67 -13.59
CA GLY A 28 50.54 43.36 -14.21
C GLY A 28 50.76 44.74 -13.57
N PRO A 29 51.99 45.32 -13.54
CA PRO A 29 53.31 44.75 -13.88
C PRO A 29 54.48 45.26 -12.97
N SER A 30 55.72 44.90 -13.35
CA SER A 30 56.93 45.77 -13.14
C SER A 30 57.39 45.91 -11.67
N ASN A 31 58.61 46.24 -11.24
CA ASN A 31 59.88 46.76 -11.73
C ASN A 31 60.78 46.81 -10.43
N GLU A 32 62.08 47.09 -10.37
CA GLU A 32 63.10 47.43 -11.35
C GLU A 32 64.51 47.06 -10.82
N ARG A 33 65.37 46.62 -11.74
CA ARG A 33 66.74 47.12 -12.01
C ARG A 33 67.71 47.50 -10.85
N THR A 34 68.83 46.76 -10.80
CA THR A 34 70.25 47.20 -11.08
C THR A 34 70.83 48.48 -10.39
N PRO A 35 72.11 48.90 -10.61
CA PRO A 35 73.28 48.25 -11.22
C PRO A 35 74.61 48.34 -10.41
N LEU A 36 75.65 47.80 -11.05
CA LEU A 36 77.08 48.06 -10.89
C LEU A 36 77.49 49.47 -10.40
N ASN A 37 78.62 49.52 -9.66
CA ASN A 37 79.86 50.19 -10.11
C ASN A 37 81.06 49.50 -9.40
N GLN A 38 82.19 49.12 -10.03
CA GLN A 38 83.17 49.88 -10.82
C GLN A 38 83.93 50.97 -10.01
N PRO A 39 85.15 51.39 -10.41
CA PRO A 39 86.28 50.60 -10.97
C PRO A 39 87.70 51.19 -10.65
N LYS A 40 88.73 50.73 -11.41
CA LYS A 40 89.92 51.51 -11.90
C LYS A 40 91.11 51.75 -10.89
N PRO A 41 92.33 52.16 -11.34
CA PRO A 41 93.17 51.47 -12.36
C PRO A 41 94.73 51.67 -12.26
N LYS A 42 95.52 51.05 -13.17
CA LYS A 42 96.69 51.63 -13.93
C LYS A 42 97.91 52.20 -13.12
N ARG A 43 99.20 51.94 -13.44
CA ARG A 43 100.06 52.33 -14.61
C ARG A 43 101.55 52.26 -14.13
N ILE A 44 102.68 52.36 -14.87
CA ILE A 44 103.03 52.38 -16.32
C ILE A 44 104.55 52.05 -16.53
N ARG A 45 104.94 51.45 -17.68
CA ARG A 45 106.29 51.42 -18.35
C ARG A 45 107.49 50.79 -17.60
N LYS A 46 108.39 49.98 -18.21
CA LYS A 46 109.03 49.87 -19.56
C LYS A 46 110.26 50.77 -19.80
N CYS A 47 111.44 50.14 -19.98
CA CYS A 47 112.50 50.34 -21.00
C CYS A 47 113.54 49.18 -20.80
N SER A 48 114.12 48.47 -21.78
CA SER A 48 114.68 48.80 -23.11
C SER A 48 115.95 49.66 -23.00
N SER A 49 117.10 49.38 -23.61
CA SER A 49 117.57 48.24 -24.43
C SER A 49 119.09 48.35 -24.67
N THR A 50 119.79 47.21 -24.79
CA THR A 50 121.06 46.98 -25.55
C THR A 50 122.12 48.10 -25.69
N LEU A 51 123.32 47.91 -25.12
CA LEU A 51 124.54 48.60 -25.56
C LEU A 51 125.82 47.72 -25.40
N ASN A 52 125.89 46.63 -26.17
CA ASN A 52 126.82 45.51 -25.98
C ASN A 52 128.27 45.72 -26.49
N VAL A 53 128.86 46.92 -26.41
CA VAL A 53 130.22 47.17 -26.97
C VAL A 53 131.26 47.67 -25.96
N LEU A 54 130.85 48.29 -24.83
CA LEU A 54 131.79 48.69 -23.77
C LEU A 54 132.16 47.55 -22.79
N ILE A 55 131.42 46.44 -22.82
CA ILE A 55 131.60 45.29 -21.92
C ILE A 55 133.00 44.65 -22.06
N VAL A 56 133.55 44.61 -23.28
CA VAL A 56 134.84 43.93 -23.55
C VAL A 56 136.05 44.69 -22.97
N LEU A 57 135.99 46.03 -22.89
CA LEU A 57 137.07 46.83 -22.30
C LEU A 57 137.00 46.90 -20.77
N LEU A 58 135.80 46.82 -20.18
CA LEU A 58 135.65 46.77 -18.72
C LEU A 58 136.13 45.45 -18.12
N LEU A 59 136.00 44.32 -18.83
CA LEU A 59 136.42 43.00 -18.33
C LEU A 59 137.94 42.88 -18.12
N LEU A 60 138.76 43.58 -18.91
CA LEU A 60 140.23 43.53 -18.77
C LEU A 60 140.77 44.40 -17.61
N VAL A 61 140.07 45.48 -17.24
CA VAL A 61 140.43 46.33 -16.10
C VAL A 61 139.86 45.78 -14.78
N ALA A 62 138.69 45.13 -14.82
CA ALA A 62 138.11 44.49 -13.64
C ALA A 62 138.91 43.25 -13.18
N PHE A 63 139.48 42.47 -14.11
CA PHE A 63 140.24 41.26 -13.76
C PHE A 63 141.52 41.58 -12.98
N THR A 64 142.23 42.66 -13.34
CA THR A 64 143.40 43.13 -12.60
C THR A 64 143.05 43.76 -11.25
N TRP A 65 141.86 44.36 -11.11
CA TRP A 65 141.35 44.83 -9.81
C TRP A 65 140.97 43.67 -8.87
N HIS A 66 140.39 42.59 -9.40
CA HIS A 66 140.02 41.42 -8.58
C HIS A 66 141.23 40.76 -7.92
N CYS A 67 142.34 40.58 -8.63
CA CYS A 67 143.55 39.96 -8.07
C CYS A 67 144.22 40.74 -6.92
N VAL A 68 143.95 42.04 -6.79
CA VAL A 68 144.50 42.88 -5.70
C VAL A 68 143.51 43.02 -4.54
N ASN A 69 142.21 43.05 -4.83
CA ASN A 69 141.18 43.26 -3.80
C ASN A 69 141.02 42.05 -2.86
N ASP A 70 141.19 40.82 -3.36
CA ASP A 70 141.05 39.60 -2.55
C ASP A 70 142.13 39.47 -1.45
N TYR A 71 143.31 40.10 -1.60
CA TYR A 71 144.35 40.03 -0.57
C TYR A 71 144.14 41.01 0.60
N SER A 72 143.21 41.98 0.47
CA SER A 72 142.94 42.98 1.51
C SER A 72 141.57 42.80 2.21
N ASN A 73 140.73 41.87 1.74
CA ASN A 73 139.32 41.78 2.13
C ASN A 73 139.05 40.88 3.36
N ILE A 74 140.05 40.15 3.86
CA ILE A 74 139.86 39.10 4.89
C ILE A 74 140.08 39.62 6.33
N HIS A 75 140.72 40.78 6.53
CA HIS A 75 141.11 41.24 7.88
C HIS A 75 140.39 42.49 8.42
N ARG A 76 139.43 43.07 7.68
CA ARG A 76 138.72 44.32 8.06
C ARG A 76 137.24 44.12 8.47
N THR A 77 136.67 42.94 8.27
CA THR A 77 135.22 42.68 8.39
C THR A 77 134.73 42.30 9.80
N ASP A 78 135.55 41.66 10.66
CA ASP A 78 135.11 41.17 11.99
C ASP A 78 134.74 42.28 13.00
N VAL A 79 135.34 43.47 12.88
CA VAL A 79 135.10 44.57 13.85
C VAL A 79 133.82 45.36 13.53
N GLN A 80 133.44 45.50 12.26
CA GLN A 80 132.20 46.21 11.88
C GLN A 80 130.95 45.35 12.07
N GLU A 81 131.05 44.01 11.99
CA GLU A 81 129.92 43.09 12.22
C GLU A 81 129.39 43.20 13.67
N LYS A 82 130.29 43.22 14.66
CA LYS A 82 129.96 43.30 16.10
C LYS A 82 129.31 44.62 16.52
N ILE A 83 129.57 45.72 15.80
CA ILE A 83 128.92 47.02 16.06
C ILE A 83 127.50 47.01 15.48
N ARG A 84 127.30 46.42 14.28
CA ARG A 84 126.00 46.31 13.62
C ARG A 84 125.02 45.45 14.44
N GLN A 85 125.45 44.27 14.87
CA GLN A 85 124.63 43.36 15.69
C GLN A 85 124.16 43.99 17.01
N ARG A 86 124.98 44.86 17.63
CA ARG A 86 124.61 45.51 18.89
C ARG A 86 123.50 46.56 18.70
N GLN A 87 123.49 47.28 17.58
CA GLN A 87 122.42 48.23 17.24
C GLN A 87 121.13 47.53 16.77
N GLU A 88 121.23 46.39 16.08
CA GLU A 88 120.06 45.60 15.69
C GLU A 88 119.35 44.98 16.90
N LEU A 89 120.09 44.50 17.91
CA LEU A 89 119.51 43.95 19.13
C LEU A 89 118.74 45.01 19.94
N GLU A 90 119.22 46.25 20.00
CA GLU A 90 118.49 47.36 20.66
C GLU A 90 117.26 47.82 19.87
N ARG A 91 117.30 47.78 18.53
CA ARG A 91 116.11 47.99 17.69
C ARG A 91 115.06 46.91 17.89
N LEU A 92 115.46 45.64 17.91
CA LEU A 92 114.57 44.51 18.17
C LEU A 92 113.88 44.63 19.53
N LYS A 93 114.62 44.89 20.61
CA LYS A 93 114.04 45.10 21.95
C LYS A 93 113.05 46.26 22.02
N ARG A 94 113.29 47.34 21.26
CA ARG A 94 112.34 48.47 21.18
C ARG A 94 111.07 48.07 20.43
N ILE A 95 111.19 47.38 19.31
CA ILE A 95 110.05 46.88 18.52
C ILE A 95 109.23 45.89 19.36
N GLU A 96 109.88 44.94 20.03
CA GLU A 96 109.23 43.93 20.87
C GLU A 96 108.48 44.56 22.06
N TYR A 97 109.04 45.62 22.67
CA TYR A 97 108.36 46.38 23.73
C TYR A 97 107.18 47.21 23.21
N GLU A 98 107.32 47.87 22.05
CA GLU A 98 106.23 48.63 21.42
C GLU A 98 105.10 47.70 20.96
N ASP A 99 105.40 46.52 20.42
CA ASP A 99 104.41 45.54 19.97
C ASP A 99 103.69 44.88 21.17
N ALA A 100 104.42 44.60 22.27
CA ALA A 100 103.82 44.17 23.53
C ALA A 100 102.86 45.21 24.12
N GLN A 101 103.20 46.51 24.07
CA GLN A 101 102.28 47.58 24.48
C GLN A 101 101.05 47.68 23.56
N ARG A 102 101.22 47.61 22.24
CA ARG A 102 100.11 47.61 21.28
C ARG A 102 99.16 46.44 21.50
N LYS A 103 99.71 45.25 21.77
CA LYS A 103 98.94 44.06 22.10
C LYS A 103 98.11 44.22 23.38
N GLN A 104 98.69 44.75 24.46
CA GLN A 104 97.96 45.06 25.70
C GLN A 104 96.95 46.20 25.57
N ALA A 105 97.12 47.10 24.59
CA ALA A 105 96.12 48.13 24.28
C ALA A 105 94.93 47.53 23.52
N HIS A 106 95.19 46.74 22.48
CA HIS A 106 94.16 46.07 21.69
C HIS A 106 93.35 45.06 22.51
N GLU A 107 94.00 44.31 23.40
CA GLU A 107 93.35 43.32 24.27
C GLU A 107 92.39 44.00 25.27
N ARG A 108 92.75 45.19 25.80
CA ARG A 108 91.83 46.00 26.62
C ARG A 108 90.67 46.58 25.81
N GLU A 109 90.94 47.10 24.62
CA GLU A 109 89.89 47.68 23.76
C GLU A 109 88.87 46.62 23.32
N ASP A 110 89.32 45.38 23.07
CA ASP A 110 88.44 44.26 22.75
C ASP A 110 87.68 43.72 23.97
N GLU A 111 88.25 43.79 25.18
CA GLU A 111 87.54 43.46 26.42
C GLU A 111 86.44 44.50 26.74
N GLU A 112 86.72 45.79 26.51
CA GLU A 112 85.73 46.88 26.61
C GLU A 112 84.62 46.71 25.56
N ARG A 113 84.97 46.42 24.29
CA ARG A 113 83.98 46.12 23.24
C ARG A 113 83.08 44.93 23.60
N ARG A 114 83.62 43.87 24.20
CA ARG A 114 82.82 42.72 24.68
C ARG A 114 81.84 43.13 25.78
N LYS A 115 82.29 43.88 26.78
CA LYS A 115 81.43 44.34 27.89
C LYS A 115 80.29 45.23 27.38
N VAL A 116 80.57 46.18 26.49
CA VAL A 116 79.55 47.04 25.86
C VAL A 116 78.54 46.19 25.06
N PHE A 117 79.00 45.18 24.31
CA PHE A 117 78.11 44.30 23.55
C PHE A 117 77.24 43.41 24.47
N GLU A 118 77.79 42.90 25.57
CA GLU A 118 77.05 42.13 26.57
C GLU A 118 76.00 42.99 27.31
N GLU A 119 76.33 44.24 27.65
CA GLU A 119 75.36 45.20 28.22
C GLU A 119 74.26 45.57 27.22
N GLU A 120 74.60 45.76 25.94
CA GLU A 120 73.62 46.06 24.88
C GLU A 120 72.69 44.87 24.61
N ASP A 121 73.19 43.63 24.58
CA ASP A 121 72.35 42.43 24.43
C ASP A 121 71.48 42.20 25.67
N GLN A 122 72.01 42.39 26.89
CA GLN A 122 71.20 42.35 28.11
C GLN A 122 70.08 43.39 28.10
N TRP A 123 70.36 44.62 27.65
CA TRP A 123 69.34 45.65 27.50
C TRP A 123 68.28 45.25 26.45
N LYS A 124 68.69 44.77 25.27
CA LYS A 124 67.77 44.28 24.22
C LYS A 124 66.95 43.07 24.67
N ARG A 125 67.46 42.18 25.53
CA ARG A 125 66.69 41.07 26.13
C ARG A 125 65.64 41.60 27.10
N ARG A 126 66.01 42.48 28.02
CA ARG A 126 65.06 43.08 29.00
C ARG A 126 63.95 43.85 28.31
N GLU A 127 64.23 44.54 27.20
CA GLU A 127 63.20 45.29 26.48
C GLU A 127 62.25 44.38 25.69
N ARG A 128 62.76 43.31 25.08
CA ARG A 128 61.91 42.25 24.49
C ARG A 128 61.03 41.58 25.53
N GLU A 129 61.58 41.19 26.68
CA GLU A 129 60.78 40.60 27.78
C GLU A 129 59.68 41.53 28.30
N LYS A 130 59.87 42.86 28.29
CA LYS A 130 58.79 43.81 28.62
C LYS A 130 57.70 43.81 27.56
N GLN A 131 58.09 43.88 26.28
CA GLN A 131 57.14 43.86 25.15
C GLN A 131 56.34 42.56 25.13
N ASP A 132 57.00 41.41 25.31
CA ASP A 132 56.34 40.10 25.35
C ASP A 132 55.33 40.01 26.51
N ARG A 133 55.69 40.49 27.71
CA ARG A 133 54.77 40.57 28.87
C ARG A 133 53.62 41.57 28.66
N GLU A 134 53.82 42.61 27.87
CA GLU A 134 52.76 43.57 27.52
C GLU A 134 51.78 42.99 26.49
N ILE A 135 52.31 42.29 25.48
CA ILE A 135 51.53 41.52 24.50
C ILE A 135 50.70 40.43 25.20
N GLU A 136 51.30 39.65 26.10
CA GLU A 136 50.60 38.60 26.87
C GLU A 136 49.45 39.16 27.72
N ARG A 137 49.65 40.34 28.34
CA ARG A 137 48.60 41.08 29.08
C ARG A 137 47.49 41.59 28.16
N GLU A 138 47.84 42.07 26.97
CA GLU A 138 46.83 42.51 26.02
C GLU A 138 46.03 41.32 25.46
N GLU A 139 46.70 40.20 25.17
CA GLU A 139 46.08 38.98 24.68
C GLU A 139 45.15 38.35 25.72
N THR A 140 45.56 38.28 26.99
CA THR A 140 44.67 37.84 28.08
C THR A 140 43.48 38.76 28.28
N ARG A 141 43.65 40.09 28.17
CA ARG A 141 42.53 41.04 28.20
C ARG A 141 41.57 40.86 27.01
N ARG A 142 42.09 40.61 25.80
CA ARG A 142 41.28 40.33 24.60
C ARG A 142 40.52 39.00 24.73
N LYS A 143 41.17 37.96 25.26
CA LYS A 143 40.54 36.66 25.54
C LYS A 143 39.38 36.79 26.54
N LEU A 144 39.60 37.47 27.66
CA LEU A 144 38.56 37.70 28.67
C LEU A 144 37.37 38.51 28.12
N ALA A 145 37.64 39.55 27.32
CA ALA A 145 36.59 40.34 26.69
C ALA A 145 35.77 39.54 25.65
N HIS A 146 36.42 38.63 24.91
CA HIS A 146 35.74 37.71 23.98
C HIS A 146 34.89 36.68 24.73
N GLU A 147 35.40 36.13 25.84
CA GLU A 147 34.69 35.19 26.70
C GLU A 147 33.44 35.85 27.33
N GLU A 148 33.56 37.08 27.84
CA GLU A 148 32.42 37.85 28.37
C GLU A 148 31.37 38.18 27.28
N GLU A 149 31.80 38.50 26.06
CA GLU A 149 30.88 38.70 24.94
C GLU A 149 30.17 37.42 24.51
N ASP A 150 30.87 36.28 24.43
CA ASP A 150 30.26 34.99 24.11
C ASP A 150 29.26 34.55 25.18
N ASP A 151 29.56 34.80 26.46
CA ASP A 151 28.65 34.52 27.56
C ASP A 151 27.42 35.44 27.55
N ARG A 152 27.60 36.71 27.17
CA ARG A 152 26.47 37.64 26.92
C ARG A 152 25.58 37.12 25.78
N ARG A 153 26.17 36.75 24.63
CA ARG A 153 25.45 36.19 23.47
C ARG A 153 24.76 34.85 23.80
N ARG A 154 25.36 34.02 24.66
CA ARG A 154 24.74 32.77 25.15
C ARG A 154 23.49 33.05 25.97
N ARG A 155 23.58 33.96 26.95
CA ARG A 155 22.45 34.36 27.82
C ARG A 155 21.34 35.08 27.05
N GLU A 156 21.66 35.74 25.95
CA GLU A 156 20.69 36.35 25.04
C GLU A 156 19.90 35.28 24.28
N ARG A 157 20.59 34.35 23.59
CA ARG A 157 19.94 33.19 22.93
C ARG A 157 19.08 32.37 23.89
N GLU A 158 19.56 32.10 25.11
CA GLU A 158 18.77 31.38 26.12
C GLU A 158 17.47 32.12 26.54
N ARG A 159 17.39 33.44 26.38
CA ARG A 159 16.16 34.22 26.63
C ARG A 159 15.24 34.19 25.42
N GLU A 160 15.79 34.30 24.22
CA GLU A 160 15.06 34.17 22.95
C GLU A 160 14.42 32.78 22.83
N ASP A 161 15.20 31.72 23.05
CA ASP A 161 14.73 30.33 23.03
C ASP A 161 13.58 30.10 24.03
N LYS A 162 13.69 30.63 25.25
CA LYS A 162 12.62 30.57 26.28
C LYS A 162 11.38 31.38 25.89
N ALA A 163 11.55 32.50 25.18
CA ALA A 163 10.43 33.29 24.66
C ALA A 163 9.70 32.55 23.52
N ILE A 164 10.46 31.96 22.59
CA ILE A 164 9.95 31.13 21.50
C ILE A 164 9.21 29.91 22.07
N GLU A 165 9.79 29.18 23.03
CA GLU A 165 9.14 28.03 23.67
C GLU A 165 7.81 28.41 24.36
N LEU A 166 7.78 29.57 25.02
CA LEU A 166 6.56 30.08 25.66
C LEU A 166 5.49 30.48 24.63
N GLU A 167 5.90 31.09 23.51
CA GLU A 167 4.99 31.43 22.42
C GLU A 167 4.45 30.17 21.73
N GLU A 168 5.29 29.17 21.45
CA GLU A 168 4.85 27.89 20.92
C GLU A 168 3.85 27.19 21.85
N LYS A 169 4.08 27.19 23.17
CA LYS A 169 3.12 26.66 24.15
C LYS A 169 1.78 27.39 24.09
N ARG A 170 1.77 28.72 23.90
CA ARG A 170 0.54 29.51 23.70
C ARG A 170 -0.17 29.15 22.40
N ARG A 171 0.58 29.06 21.28
CA ARG A 171 0.04 28.67 19.96
C ARG A 171 -0.56 27.26 19.98
N ARG A 172 0.13 26.28 20.59
CA ARG A 172 -0.38 24.91 20.78
C ARG A 172 -1.65 24.88 21.63
N LEU A 173 -1.71 25.64 22.73
CA LEU A 173 -2.90 25.72 23.57
C LEU A 173 -4.09 26.39 22.85
N ALA A 174 -3.84 27.40 22.01
CA ALA A 174 -4.87 28.01 21.17
C ALA A 174 -5.41 27.00 20.14
N HIS A 175 -4.52 26.29 19.44
CA HIS A 175 -4.90 25.26 18.46
C HIS A 175 -5.72 24.13 19.09
N MET A 176 -5.33 23.63 20.28
CA MET A 176 -6.10 22.60 20.98
C MET A 176 -7.52 23.06 21.34
N LYS A 177 -7.70 24.34 21.72
CA LYS A 177 -9.04 24.90 21.99
C LYS A 177 -9.88 25.06 20.72
N GLU A 178 -9.25 25.45 19.63
CA GLU A 178 -9.90 25.55 18.32
C GLU A 178 -10.33 24.16 17.80
N ASP A 179 -9.48 23.14 17.96
CA ASP A 179 -9.80 21.74 17.64
C ASP A 179 -10.92 21.19 18.52
N GLU A 180 -10.92 21.49 19.81
CA GLU A 180 -11.98 21.11 20.74
C GLU A 180 -13.32 21.76 20.33
N GLN A 181 -13.31 23.05 19.98
CA GLN A 181 -14.49 23.74 19.45
C GLN A 181 -14.96 23.16 18.11
N ARG A 182 -14.05 22.85 17.18
CA ARG A 182 -14.37 22.18 15.91
C ARG A 182 -15.01 20.81 16.14
N ARG A 183 -14.47 20.00 17.07
CA ARG A 183 -15.02 18.69 17.43
C ARG A 183 -16.43 18.80 18.01
N LEU A 184 -16.66 19.73 18.95
CA LEU A 184 -17.97 19.95 19.56
C LEU A 184 -19.00 20.47 18.55
N ALA A 185 -18.58 21.31 17.59
CA ALA A 185 -19.43 21.76 16.50
C ALA A 185 -19.84 20.60 15.56
N HIS A 186 -18.87 19.76 15.15
CA HIS A 186 -19.14 18.58 14.32
C HIS A 186 -20.03 17.56 15.03
N GLU A 187 -19.83 17.32 16.34
CA GLU A 187 -20.67 16.42 17.13
C GLU A 187 -22.12 16.94 17.26
N LYS A 188 -22.31 18.27 17.37
CA LYS A 188 -23.63 18.89 17.35
C LYS A 188 -24.30 18.73 15.98
N GLU A 189 -23.58 18.99 14.90
CA GLU A 189 -24.09 18.83 13.53
C GLU A 189 -24.46 17.37 13.21
N ASP A 190 -23.60 16.41 13.59
CA ASP A 190 -23.87 14.97 13.45
C ASP A 190 -25.12 14.55 14.21
N ARG A 191 -25.35 15.10 15.40
CA ARG A 191 -26.57 14.83 16.18
C ARG A 191 -27.80 15.40 15.50
N GLU A 192 -27.75 16.65 15.05
CA GLU A 192 -28.86 17.30 14.34
C GLU A 192 -29.21 16.56 13.03
N ARG A 193 -28.19 16.14 12.26
CA ARG A 193 -28.33 15.33 11.04
C ARG A 193 -28.93 13.94 11.33
N LYS A 194 -28.55 13.29 12.42
CA LYS A 194 -29.13 12.01 12.86
C LYS A 194 -30.60 12.16 13.29
N GLU A 195 -30.93 13.23 14.01
CA GLU A 195 -32.30 13.52 14.41
C GLU A 195 -33.19 13.86 13.21
N GLU A 196 -32.70 14.65 12.26
CA GLU A 196 -33.40 14.98 11.01
C GLU A 196 -33.62 13.75 10.14
N LYS A 197 -32.57 12.96 9.88
CA LYS A 197 -32.71 11.69 9.16
C LYS A 197 -33.71 10.77 9.87
N GLY A 198 -33.63 10.65 11.19
CA GLY A 198 -34.57 9.84 11.97
C GLY A 198 -36.02 10.35 11.93
N ARG A 199 -36.27 11.64 11.68
CA ARG A 199 -37.62 12.16 11.41
C ARG A 199 -38.10 11.71 10.03
N TRP A 200 -37.27 11.90 9.00
CA TRP A 200 -37.60 11.53 7.62
C TRP A 200 -37.82 10.03 7.43
N ASP A 201 -36.96 9.19 8.03
CA ASP A 201 -37.11 7.72 8.01
C ASP A 201 -38.47 7.28 8.61
N ARG A 202 -38.95 7.96 9.66
CA ARG A 202 -40.28 7.69 10.27
C ARG A 202 -41.45 8.17 9.41
N GLU A 203 -41.30 9.29 8.70
CA GLU A 203 -42.31 9.82 7.79
C GLU A 203 -42.52 8.87 6.60
N ILE A 204 -41.43 8.35 6.03
CA ILE A 204 -41.47 7.32 4.98
C ILE A 204 -42.13 6.03 5.48
N GLU A 205 -41.78 5.55 6.68
CA GLU A 205 -42.41 4.34 7.23
C GLU A 205 -43.93 4.51 7.41
N GLN A 206 -44.37 5.71 7.81
CA GLN A 206 -45.80 6.03 7.91
C GLN A 206 -46.48 6.10 6.54
N GLU A 207 -45.85 6.73 5.53
CA GLU A 207 -46.40 6.79 4.18
C GLU A 207 -46.47 5.40 3.53
N GLU A 208 -45.43 4.57 3.67
CA GLU A 208 -45.44 3.19 3.19
C GLU A 208 -46.53 2.35 3.88
N ARG A 209 -46.71 2.53 5.19
CA ARG A 209 -47.77 1.84 5.95
C ARG A 209 -49.15 2.23 5.43
N GLN A 210 -49.42 3.52 5.25
CA GLN A 210 -50.68 4.01 4.68
C GLN A 210 -50.91 3.51 3.25
N ARG A 211 -49.87 3.49 2.40
CA ARG A 211 -49.95 2.92 1.04
C ARG A 211 -50.28 1.43 1.06
N ARG A 212 -49.69 0.65 1.97
CA ARG A 212 -49.98 -0.79 2.15
C ARG A 212 -51.40 -1.02 2.65
N GLU A 213 -51.85 -0.27 3.66
CA GLU A 213 -53.21 -0.33 4.18
C GLU A 213 -54.25 0.02 3.10
N HIS A 214 -54.04 1.09 2.33
CA HIS A 214 -54.90 1.46 1.20
C HIS A 214 -54.89 0.39 0.09
N ALA A 215 -53.75 -0.25 -0.18
CA ALA A 215 -53.66 -1.33 -1.16
C ALA A 215 -54.34 -2.64 -0.69
N ILE A 216 -54.39 -2.90 0.62
CA ILE A 216 -55.16 -4.00 1.20
C ILE A 216 -56.65 -3.68 1.09
N GLN A 217 -57.08 -2.50 1.55
CA GLN A 217 -58.48 -2.07 1.48
C GLN A 217 -59.01 -2.12 0.04
N ALA A 218 -58.28 -1.59 -0.94
CA ALA A 218 -58.68 -1.64 -2.35
C ALA A 218 -58.78 -3.07 -2.92
N LYS A 219 -58.00 -4.02 -2.40
CA LYS A 219 -58.12 -5.45 -2.77
C LYS A 219 -59.33 -6.11 -2.10
N GLU A 220 -59.58 -5.84 -0.83
CA GLU A 220 -60.76 -6.34 -0.12
C GLU A 220 -62.06 -5.81 -0.75
N ASP A 221 -62.07 -4.52 -1.11
CA ASP A 221 -63.17 -3.88 -1.84
C ASP A 221 -63.40 -4.54 -3.21
N ALA A 222 -62.33 -4.78 -3.98
CA ALA A 222 -62.43 -5.45 -5.28
C ALA A 222 -62.91 -6.92 -5.17
N ILE A 223 -62.48 -7.67 -4.13
CA ILE A 223 -62.95 -9.03 -3.87
C ILE A 223 -64.44 -9.02 -3.51
N ARG A 224 -64.86 -8.11 -2.64
CA ARG A 224 -66.26 -7.94 -2.23
C ARG A 224 -67.16 -7.55 -3.42
N GLU A 225 -66.70 -6.67 -4.29
CA GLU A 225 -67.41 -6.31 -5.52
C GLU A 225 -67.50 -7.48 -6.52
N ASP A 226 -66.46 -8.31 -6.67
CA ASP A 226 -66.50 -9.55 -7.48
C ASP A 226 -67.53 -10.52 -6.89
N GLU A 227 -67.50 -10.76 -5.57
CA GLU A 227 -68.43 -11.67 -4.90
C GLU A 227 -69.89 -11.19 -5.01
N GLU A 228 -70.17 -9.91 -4.82
CA GLU A 228 -71.51 -9.34 -5.04
C GLU A 228 -71.95 -9.45 -6.50
N ARG A 229 -71.06 -9.21 -7.47
CA ARG A 229 -71.37 -9.34 -8.90
C ARG A 229 -71.75 -10.77 -9.24
N ARG A 230 -71.05 -11.75 -8.66
CA ARG A 230 -71.30 -13.18 -8.85
C ARG A 230 -72.62 -13.62 -8.22
N LYS A 231 -72.93 -13.13 -7.01
CA LYS A 231 -74.26 -13.30 -6.38
C LYS A 231 -75.39 -12.69 -7.22
N ARG A 232 -75.17 -11.52 -7.83
CA ARG A 232 -76.14 -10.86 -8.72
C ARG A 232 -76.33 -11.56 -10.06
N ALA A 233 -75.31 -12.23 -10.59
CA ALA A 233 -75.40 -12.97 -11.85
C ALA A 233 -76.31 -14.21 -11.76
N GLY A 234 -76.52 -14.77 -10.56
CA GLY A 234 -77.36 -15.96 -10.39
C GLY A 234 -76.81 -17.17 -11.15
N LEU A 235 -75.49 -17.34 -11.11
CA LEU A 235 -74.79 -18.48 -11.70
C LEU A 235 -75.37 -19.79 -11.18
N THR A 236 -75.70 -20.70 -12.09
CA THR A 236 -76.15 -22.05 -11.73
C THR A 236 -75.53 -23.04 -12.69
N TRP A 237 -75.20 -24.22 -12.16
CA TRP A 237 -74.80 -25.36 -12.98
C TRP A 237 -76.06 -26.05 -13.51
N HIS A 238 -76.07 -26.32 -14.81
CA HIS A 238 -77.14 -26.99 -15.53
C HIS A 238 -76.68 -28.35 -16.04
N ASP A 239 -77.62 -29.29 -16.15
CA ASP A 239 -77.41 -30.64 -16.69
C ASP A 239 -76.16 -31.37 -16.14
N LEU A 240 -76.02 -31.40 -14.81
CA LEU A 240 -74.99 -32.18 -14.12
C LEU A 240 -75.07 -33.65 -14.55
N THR A 241 -74.13 -34.06 -15.39
CA THR A 241 -74.13 -35.32 -16.11
C THR A 241 -72.89 -36.12 -15.71
N ALA A 242 -73.14 -37.33 -15.23
CA ALA A 242 -72.10 -38.30 -14.92
C ALA A 242 -71.56 -38.91 -16.22
N GLU A 243 -70.25 -39.04 -16.38
CA GLU A 243 -69.71 -39.80 -17.49
C GLU A 243 -70.06 -41.29 -17.39
N LYS A 244 -70.18 -41.96 -18.55
CA LYS A 244 -70.55 -43.38 -18.61
C LYS A 244 -69.45 -44.30 -18.06
N GLN A 245 -68.21 -43.87 -18.17
CA GLN A 245 -67.01 -44.60 -17.76
C GLN A 245 -66.67 -44.25 -16.31
N CYS A 246 -66.34 -45.25 -15.50
CA CYS A 246 -65.63 -45.06 -14.25
C CYS A 246 -64.14 -44.86 -14.52
N LEU A 247 -63.53 -43.89 -13.83
CA LEU A 247 -62.09 -43.64 -13.93
C LEU A 247 -61.33 -44.64 -13.06
N SER A 248 -61.81 -44.90 -11.85
CA SER A 248 -61.26 -45.86 -10.90
C SER A 248 -62.33 -46.22 -9.84
N TYR A 249 -61.99 -47.04 -8.84
CA TYR A 249 -62.88 -47.40 -7.74
C TYR A 249 -63.46 -46.15 -7.06
N GLU A 250 -64.78 -46.13 -6.93
CA GLU A 250 -65.55 -44.97 -6.42
C GLU A 250 -65.27 -43.63 -7.12
N THR A 251 -64.64 -43.64 -8.29
CA THR A 251 -64.22 -42.42 -8.98
C THR A 251 -64.81 -42.29 -10.38
N ARG A 252 -65.48 -41.17 -10.64
CA ARG A 252 -66.11 -40.84 -11.92
C ARG A 252 -65.96 -39.35 -12.24
N MET A 253 -65.82 -39.04 -13.54
CA MET A 253 -65.90 -37.67 -14.01
C MET A 253 -67.35 -37.22 -14.17
N TYR A 254 -67.64 -36.01 -13.71
CA TYR A 254 -68.91 -35.31 -13.89
C TYR A 254 -68.67 -34.06 -14.71
N HIS A 255 -69.64 -33.66 -15.52
CA HIS A 255 -69.63 -32.39 -16.21
C HIS A 255 -70.98 -31.67 -16.11
N ALA A 256 -70.96 -30.33 -16.17
CA ALA A 256 -72.15 -29.49 -16.09
C ALA A 256 -71.93 -28.17 -16.82
N GLU A 257 -72.97 -27.65 -17.48
CA GLU A 257 -72.92 -26.36 -18.17
C GLU A 257 -73.13 -25.20 -17.17
N LEU A 258 -72.26 -24.18 -17.21
CA LEU A 258 -72.45 -22.97 -16.42
C LEU A 258 -73.36 -21.98 -17.16
N VAL A 259 -74.57 -21.75 -16.62
CA VAL A 259 -75.52 -20.79 -17.19
C VAL A 259 -75.52 -19.46 -16.42
N ASN A 260 -76.11 -18.42 -17.04
CA ASN A 260 -76.21 -17.04 -16.53
C ASN A 260 -74.87 -16.27 -16.43
N ILE A 261 -73.86 -16.64 -17.22
CA ILE A 261 -72.61 -15.88 -17.33
C ILE A 261 -72.90 -14.51 -18.00
N PRO A 262 -72.51 -13.36 -17.40
CA PRO A 262 -72.74 -12.05 -18.00
C PRO A 262 -72.01 -11.86 -19.33
N TYR A 263 -72.66 -11.21 -20.29
CA TYR A 263 -72.08 -11.00 -21.63
C TYR A 263 -70.82 -10.11 -21.58
N GLY A 264 -69.73 -10.59 -22.17
CA GLY A 264 -68.45 -9.88 -22.26
C GLY A 264 -67.46 -10.17 -21.12
N GLU A 265 -67.85 -10.96 -20.12
CA GLU A 265 -66.96 -11.44 -19.05
C GLU A 265 -66.13 -12.65 -19.51
N ASP A 266 -65.00 -12.93 -18.82
CA ASP A 266 -64.22 -14.15 -19.06
C ASP A 266 -64.90 -15.38 -18.43
N ALA A 267 -65.72 -16.03 -19.23
CA ALA A 267 -66.52 -17.18 -18.85
C ALA A 267 -65.71 -18.35 -18.25
N GLU A 268 -64.41 -18.48 -18.57
CA GLU A 268 -63.50 -19.50 -18.02
C GLU A 268 -63.10 -19.19 -16.56
N SER A 269 -62.66 -17.97 -16.28
CA SER A 269 -62.43 -17.46 -14.92
C SER A 269 -63.67 -17.53 -14.02
N TRP A 270 -64.86 -17.37 -14.60
CA TRP A 270 -66.11 -17.53 -13.86
C TRP A 270 -66.41 -19.00 -13.53
N CYS A 271 -66.16 -19.92 -14.45
CA CYS A 271 -66.28 -21.37 -14.24
C CYS A 271 -65.32 -21.88 -13.16
N MET A 272 -64.04 -21.53 -13.22
CA MET A 272 -62.99 -21.99 -12.28
C MET A 272 -63.12 -21.51 -10.83
N LYS A 273 -64.13 -20.70 -10.47
CA LYS A 273 -64.40 -20.35 -9.07
C LYS A 273 -65.89 -20.37 -8.71
N THR A 274 -66.71 -21.16 -9.41
CA THR A 274 -68.12 -21.37 -9.07
C THR A 274 -68.29 -22.74 -8.42
N VAL A 275 -68.84 -22.75 -7.20
CA VAL A 275 -68.99 -23.97 -6.39
C VAL A 275 -70.11 -24.87 -6.91
N ILE A 276 -70.04 -26.17 -6.63
CA ILE A 276 -71.12 -27.14 -6.91
C ILE A 276 -71.22 -28.18 -5.78
N ASP A 277 -72.43 -28.67 -5.51
CA ASP A 277 -72.64 -29.83 -4.63
C ASP A 277 -72.89 -31.08 -5.48
N ILE A 278 -72.02 -32.09 -5.36
CA ILE A 278 -72.18 -33.39 -6.03
C ILE A 278 -72.22 -34.48 -4.96
N HIS A 279 -73.31 -35.25 -4.93
CA HIS A 279 -73.60 -36.29 -3.91
C HIS A 279 -73.45 -35.84 -2.45
N GLY A 280 -73.73 -34.56 -2.17
CA GLY A 280 -73.61 -33.98 -0.82
C GLY A 280 -72.19 -33.59 -0.41
N VAL A 281 -71.23 -33.61 -1.35
CA VAL A 281 -69.89 -33.03 -1.20
C VAL A 281 -69.82 -31.73 -2.01
N THR A 282 -69.46 -30.64 -1.35
CA THR A 282 -69.23 -29.34 -1.99
C THR A 282 -67.84 -29.29 -2.61
N TYR A 283 -67.76 -28.94 -3.90
CA TYR A 283 -66.52 -28.68 -4.63
C TYR A 283 -66.40 -27.18 -4.88
N ASP A 284 -65.30 -26.57 -4.44
CA ASP A 284 -65.07 -25.12 -4.55
C ASP A 284 -64.88 -24.66 -6.02
N HIS A 285 -64.40 -25.56 -6.87
CA HIS A 285 -64.18 -25.34 -8.30
C HIS A 285 -64.19 -26.67 -9.08
N PRO A 286 -64.40 -26.65 -10.41
CA PRO A 286 -64.06 -27.77 -11.29
C PRO A 286 -62.55 -28.00 -11.39
N ASP A 287 -62.14 -29.20 -11.79
CA ASP A 287 -60.74 -29.52 -12.10
C ASP A 287 -60.27 -28.74 -13.33
N PHE A 288 -61.15 -28.59 -14.33
CA PHE A 288 -60.95 -27.78 -15.53
C PHE A 288 -62.27 -27.36 -16.17
N CYS A 289 -62.20 -26.37 -17.06
CA CYS A 289 -63.35 -25.85 -17.81
C CYS A 289 -63.11 -25.96 -19.32
N THR A 290 -64.07 -26.47 -20.08
CA THR A 290 -64.02 -26.54 -21.55
C THR A 290 -64.96 -25.50 -22.17
N LYS A 291 -64.59 -25.00 -23.36
CA LYS A 291 -65.41 -24.09 -24.17
C LYS A 291 -66.07 -24.90 -25.28
N GLU A 292 -67.35 -25.19 -25.14
CA GLU A 292 -68.11 -26.00 -26.10
C GLU A 292 -68.95 -25.12 -27.02
N ARG A 293 -69.02 -25.48 -28.30
CA ARG A 293 -69.80 -24.73 -29.30
C ARG A 293 -71.02 -25.56 -29.68
N HIS A 294 -72.19 -25.06 -29.30
CA HIS A 294 -73.47 -25.65 -29.72
C HIS A 294 -73.74 -25.39 -31.20
N TRP A 295 -74.62 -26.21 -31.79
CA TRP A 295 -75.03 -26.14 -33.19
C TRP A 295 -75.65 -24.80 -33.61
N ASN A 296 -76.19 -24.04 -32.65
CA ASN A 296 -76.74 -22.69 -32.85
C ASN A 296 -75.65 -21.59 -32.87
N GLY A 297 -74.38 -21.95 -32.71
CA GLY A 297 -73.24 -21.02 -32.65
C GLY A 297 -72.96 -20.41 -31.28
N ALA A 298 -73.81 -20.67 -30.28
CA ALA A 298 -73.56 -20.26 -28.89
C ALA A 298 -72.35 -21.02 -28.33
N ILE A 299 -71.59 -20.34 -27.47
CA ILE A 299 -70.49 -20.93 -26.71
C ILE A 299 -70.97 -21.12 -25.28
N SER A 300 -70.94 -22.35 -24.80
CA SER A 300 -71.14 -22.70 -23.40
C SER A 300 -69.79 -22.95 -22.73
N ILE A 301 -69.79 -22.86 -21.39
CA ILE A 301 -68.66 -23.31 -20.59
C ILE A 301 -69.13 -24.52 -19.79
N VAL A 302 -68.39 -25.62 -19.93
CA VAL A 302 -68.65 -26.86 -19.21
C VAL A 302 -67.56 -27.04 -18.17
N GLY A 303 -67.94 -27.12 -16.89
CA GLY A 303 -67.04 -27.51 -15.81
C GLY A 303 -66.93 -29.03 -15.73
N HIS A 304 -65.77 -29.53 -15.31
CA HIS A 304 -65.50 -30.98 -15.13
C HIS A 304 -64.98 -31.25 -13.72
N TRP A 305 -65.47 -32.31 -13.07
CA TRP A 305 -65.10 -32.70 -11.71
C TRP A 305 -64.80 -34.19 -11.61
N THR A 306 -63.67 -34.54 -10.99
CA THR A 306 -63.32 -35.91 -10.60
C THR A 306 -63.89 -36.21 -9.23
N VAL A 307 -65.10 -36.79 -9.21
CA VAL A 307 -65.77 -37.20 -7.97
C VAL A 307 -65.16 -38.52 -7.52
N THR A 308 -64.55 -38.55 -6.33
CA THR A 308 -63.75 -39.68 -5.81
C THR A 308 -64.40 -40.47 -4.66
N SER A 309 -65.68 -40.18 -4.36
CA SER A 309 -66.41 -40.84 -3.28
C SER A 309 -67.92 -40.86 -3.58
N ASN A 310 -68.64 -41.79 -2.95
CA ASN A 310 -70.09 -41.95 -3.09
C ASN A 310 -70.57 -42.28 -4.52
N GLU A 311 -69.72 -42.88 -5.35
CA GLU A 311 -70.09 -43.41 -6.67
C GLU A 311 -70.45 -44.91 -6.62
N PRO A 312 -71.70 -45.30 -6.28
CA PRO A 312 -72.06 -46.71 -6.11
C PRO A 312 -71.92 -47.52 -7.40
N THR A 313 -72.08 -46.88 -8.57
CA THR A 313 -71.90 -47.53 -9.88
C THR A 313 -70.43 -47.79 -10.23
N CYS A 314 -69.48 -47.12 -9.56
CA CYS A 314 -68.04 -47.35 -9.72
C CYS A 314 -67.43 -48.16 -8.57
N LYS A 315 -68.28 -48.82 -7.74
CA LYS A 315 -67.83 -49.80 -6.75
C LYS A 315 -67.70 -51.18 -7.41
N THR A 316 -66.51 -51.51 -7.85
CA THR A 316 -66.06 -52.90 -8.10
C THR A 316 -65.84 -53.62 -6.77
N TRP A 317 -65.85 -54.96 -6.78
CA TRP A 317 -65.53 -55.75 -5.58
C TRP A 317 -64.86 -57.07 -5.94
N TRP A 318 -64.20 -57.68 -4.96
CA TRP A 318 -63.50 -58.95 -5.13
C TRP A 318 -64.42 -60.14 -4.87
N SER A 319 -64.24 -61.22 -5.63
CA SER A 319 -64.77 -62.54 -5.32
C SER A 319 -64.07 -63.15 -4.10
N ASN A 320 -64.42 -64.39 -3.75
CA ASN A 320 -63.69 -65.16 -2.73
C ASN A 320 -62.19 -65.20 -3.04
N HIS A 321 -61.37 -64.92 -2.02
CA HIS A 321 -59.91 -65.00 -2.08
C HIS A 321 -59.43 -66.45 -2.06
N GLU A 322 -58.75 -66.88 -3.11
CA GLU A 322 -58.19 -68.21 -3.24
C GLU A 322 -56.67 -68.20 -2.98
N LYS A 323 -56.21 -69.00 -2.01
CA LYS A 323 -54.77 -69.28 -1.82
C LYS A 323 -54.27 -70.10 -3.03
N LYS A 324 -53.36 -69.53 -3.84
CA LYS A 324 -52.78 -70.22 -5.02
C LYS A 324 -51.47 -70.97 -4.72
N GLY A 325 -50.82 -70.65 -3.60
CA GLY A 325 -49.60 -71.31 -3.13
C GLY A 325 -48.51 -70.33 -2.74
N CYS A 326 -47.35 -70.87 -2.35
CA CYS A 326 -46.21 -70.08 -1.90
C CYS A 326 -45.46 -69.43 -3.07
N TYR A 327 -45.01 -68.20 -2.88
CA TYR A 327 -44.28 -67.39 -3.86
C TYR A 327 -42.97 -66.89 -3.23
N GLY A 328 -42.08 -67.84 -2.97
CA GLY A 328 -40.87 -67.64 -2.16
C GLY A 328 -41.10 -67.96 -0.67
N THR A 329 -40.01 -67.88 0.09
CA THR A 329 -39.99 -68.15 1.54
C THR A 329 -40.91 -67.17 2.28
N HIS A 330 -41.79 -67.68 3.14
CA HIS A 330 -42.70 -66.91 3.99
C HIS A 330 -43.70 -66.02 3.23
N LYS A 331 -43.94 -66.27 1.92
CA LYS A 331 -44.86 -65.48 1.09
C LYS A 331 -45.86 -66.35 0.36
N MET A 332 -47.12 -65.93 0.36
CA MET A 332 -48.22 -66.63 -0.28
C MET A 332 -48.94 -65.77 -1.32
N ARG A 333 -49.14 -66.31 -2.53
CA ARG A 333 -49.99 -65.69 -3.56
C ARG A 333 -51.45 -66.00 -3.26
N VAL A 334 -52.24 -64.96 -3.08
CA VAL A 334 -53.70 -65.00 -2.98
C VAL A 334 -54.27 -64.32 -4.22
N GLU A 335 -55.30 -64.91 -4.83
CA GLU A 335 -56.00 -64.32 -5.99
C GLU A 335 -57.49 -64.13 -5.71
N ALA A 336 -58.09 -63.10 -6.32
CA ALA A 336 -59.54 -62.92 -6.37
C ALA A 336 -59.94 -62.31 -7.73
N GLN A 337 -61.12 -62.69 -8.24
CA GLN A 337 -61.68 -62.12 -9.46
C GLN A 337 -62.39 -60.80 -9.12
N MET A 338 -62.15 -59.75 -9.90
CA MET A 338 -62.90 -58.50 -9.80
C MET A 338 -64.28 -58.65 -10.46
N LEU A 339 -65.30 -58.14 -9.76
CA LEU A 339 -66.70 -58.17 -10.15
C LEU A 339 -67.26 -56.74 -10.25
N ASN A 340 -68.39 -56.58 -10.94
CA ASN A 340 -69.08 -55.31 -11.21
C ASN A 340 -68.33 -54.28 -12.09
N HIS A 341 -67.34 -54.74 -12.85
CA HIS A 341 -66.70 -53.96 -13.91
C HIS A 341 -67.65 -53.74 -15.10
N GLN A 342 -67.79 -52.50 -15.59
CA GLN A 342 -68.72 -52.15 -16.67
C GLN A 342 -68.04 -52.17 -18.05
N GLU A 343 -67.84 -53.37 -18.62
CA GLU A 343 -67.38 -53.50 -20.01
C GLU A 343 -68.43 -52.95 -21.01
N PRO A 344 -68.02 -52.32 -22.13
CA PRO A 344 -66.65 -52.02 -22.56
C PRO A 344 -66.16 -50.61 -22.17
N TRP A 345 -66.84 -49.94 -21.22
CA TRP A 345 -66.63 -48.52 -20.94
C TRP A 345 -65.49 -48.28 -19.94
N ASP A 346 -65.45 -49.05 -18.86
CA ASP A 346 -64.46 -48.90 -17.80
C ASP A 346 -63.06 -49.34 -18.24
N ASN A 347 -62.02 -48.69 -17.72
CA ASN A 347 -60.65 -49.19 -17.85
C ASN A 347 -60.41 -50.30 -16.81
N TRP A 348 -60.38 -51.56 -17.25
CA TRP A 348 -60.21 -52.72 -16.38
C TRP A 348 -58.97 -52.65 -15.48
N ALA A 349 -57.88 -52.03 -15.94
CA ALA A 349 -56.63 -51.96 -15.21
C ALA A 349 -56.73 -50.94 -14.07
N GLU A 350 -57.26 -49.74 -14.34
CA GLU A 350 -57.47 -48.70 -13.34
C GLU A 350 -58.45 -49.16 -12.27
N MET A 351 -59.59 -49.77 -12.66
CA MET A 351 -60.53 -50.35 -11.71
C MET A 351 -59.86 -51.42 -10.84
N CYS A 352 -59.06 -52.32 -11.44
CA CYS A 352 -58.38 -53.37 -10.70
C CYS A 352 -57.34 -52.84 -9.70
N PHE A 353 -56.50 -51.87 -10.10
CA PHE A 353 -55.48 -51.27 -9.24
C PHE A 353 -56.01 -50.24 -8.23
N SER A 354 -57.30 -49.93 -8.25
CA SER A 354 -57.93 -49.02 -7.27
C SER A 354 -58.95 -49.71 -6.37
N THR A 355 -59.39 -50.93 -6.68
CA THR A 355 -60.38 -51.65 -5.86
C THR A 355 -59.74 -52.15 -4.56
N PRO A 356 -60.11 -51.61 -3.39
CA PRO A 356 -59.57 -52.07 -2.11
C PRO A 356 -60.03 -53.49 -1.81
N SER A 357 -59.27 -54.21 -0.99
CA SER A 357 -59.56 -55.59 -0.59
C SER A 357 -59.33 -55.76 0.91
N GLU A 358 -60.26 -56.39 1.61
CA GLU A 358 -60.10 -56.74 3.02
C GLU A 358 -60.16 -58.25 3.19
N PHE A 359 -59.06 -58.86 3.62
CA PHE A 359 -58.97 -60.30 3.91
C PHE A 359 -57.84 -60.57 4.91
N ALA A 360 -57.92 -61.71 5.61
CA ALA A 360 -56.95 -62.10 6.65
C ALA A 360 -56.70 -61.00 7.70
N TRP A 361 -57.73 -60.22 8.05
CA TRP A 361 -57.69 -59.09 8.98
C TRP A 361 -56.74 -57.95 8.56
N LYS A 362 -56.42 -57.86 7.26
CA LYS A 362 -55.62 -56.80 6.65
C LYS A 362 -56.44 -56.11 5.56
N SER A 363 -56.37 -54.78 5.52
CA SER A 363 -56.90 -53.97 4.42
C SER A 363 -55.79 -53.65 3.44
N PHE A 364 -56.03 -53.89 2.15
CA PHE A 364 -55.14 -53.60 1.04
C PHE A 364 -55.80 -52.53 0.17
N ALA A 365 -55.08 -51.44 -0.12
CA ALA A 365 -55.57 -50.38 -0.99
C ALA A 365 -55.75 -50.86 -2.44
N HIS A 366 -54.93 -51.81 -2.87
CA HIS A 366 -54.92 -52.40 -4.22
C HIS A 366 -54.29 -53.80 -4.21
N PRO A 367 -54.46 -54.60 -5.27
CA PRO A 367 -53.63 -55.79 -5.55
C PRO A 367 -52.20 -55.42 -5.95
N ASP A 368 -51.27 -56.35 -5.76
CA ASP A 368 -49.88 -56.23 -6.23
C ASP A 368 -49.79 -56.40 -7.75
N THR A 369 -50.62 -57.27 -8.33
CA THR A 369 -50.74 -57.43 -9.80
C THR A 369 -52.19 -57.58 -10.25
N CYS A 370 -52.46 -57.08 -11.45
CA CYS A 370 -53.75 -57.17 -12.13
C CYS A 370 -53.60 -57.88 -13.48
N GLU A 371 -54.36 -58.94 -13.70
CA GLU A 371 -54.34 -59.74 -14.93
C GLU A 371 -55.76 -59.81 -15.54
N ASN A 372 -55.96 -59.29 -16.76
CA ASN A 372 -57.18 -59.55 -17.51
C ASN A 372 -57.09 -60.91 -18.21
N LYS A 373 -57.81 -61.90 -17.70
CA LYS A 373 -57.85 -63.29 -18.21
C LYS A 373 -58.98 -63.48 -19.24
N GLY A 374 -59.49 -62.40 -19.82
CA GLY A 374 -60.52 -62.39 -20.87
C GLY A 374 -61.83 -63.02 -20.41
N LYS A 375 -62.16 -64.21 -20.93
CA LYS A 375 -63.39 -64.95 -20.54
C LYS A 375 -63.47 -65.32 -19.06
N TYR A 376 -62.35 -65.29 -18.33
CA TYR A 376 -62.29 -65.53 -16.88
C TYR A 376 -62.31 -64.23 -16.06
N GLY A 377 -62.58 -63.09 -16.70
CA GLY A 377 -62.61 -61.77 -16.08
C GLY A 377 -61.22 -61.26 -15.68
N ILE A 378 -61.22 -60.26 -14.80
CA ILE A 378 -60.01 -59.61 -14.30
C ILE A 378 -59.67 -60.20 -12.93
N VAL A 379 -58.40 -60.50 -12.69
CA VAL A 379 -57.91 -61.11 -11.45
C VAL A 379 -56.88 -60.22 -10.80
N GLY A 380 -57.12 -59.86 -9.54
CA GLY A 380 -56.14 -59.25 -8.65
C GLY A 380 -55.36 -60.34 -7.91
N SER A 381 -54.05 -60.12 -7.73
CA SER A 381 -53.20 -60.98 -6.90
C SER A 381 -52.50 -60.18 -5.80
N TRP A 382 -52.35 -60.79 -4.63
CA TRP A 382 -51.62 -60.25 -3.49
C TRP A 382 -50.54 -61.25 -3.05
N PHE A 383 -49.36 -60.76 -2.67
CA PHE A 383 -48.23 -61.54 -2.17
C PHE A 383 -48.03 -61.26 -0.67
N ILE A 384 -48.87 -61.88 0.14
CA ILE A 384 -48.90 -61.63 1.59
C ILE A 384 -47.82 -62.43 2.33
N ASP A 385 -47.20 -61.80 3.32
CA ASP A 385 -46.33 -62.51 4.26
C ASP A 385 -47.15 -63.42 5.17
N VAL A 386 -46.67 -64.66 5.36
CA VAL A 386 -47.27 -65.73 6.17
C VAL A 386 -46.20 -66.41 7.02
N ASP A 387 -46.63 -67.17 8.04
CA ASP A 387 -45.71 -67.94 8.87
C ASP A 387 -44.98 -69.04 8.07
N GLU A 388 -43.77 -69.40 8.53
CA GLU A 388 -42.93 -70.48 7.97
C GLU A 388 -43.68 -71.83 7.86
N SER A 389 -44.67 -72.07 8.72
CA SER A 389 -45.53 -73.25 8.66
C SER A 389 -46.58 -73.23 7.54
N GLU A 390 -46.93 -72.07 6.99
CA GLU A 390 -47.76 -71.96 5.79
C GLU A 390 -46.90 -71.97 4.51
N CYS A 391 -45.78 -71.24 4.52
CA CYS A 391 -44.83 -71.19 3.40
C CYS A 391 -43.38 -71.18 3.90
N PRO A 392 -42.67 -72.33 3.86
CA PRO A 392 -41.24 -72.41 4.21
C PRO A 392 -40.33 -71.80 3.13
#